data_AF-A0AAQ3M8A0-F1
#
_entry.id   AF-A0AAQ3M8A0-F1
#
_cell.length_a   1.000
_cell.length_b   1.000
_cell.length_c   1.000
_cell.angle_alpha   90.00
_cell.angle_beta   90.00
_cell.angle_gamma   90.00
#
_symmetry.space_group_name_H-M   'P 1'
#
loop_
_entity.id
_entity.type
_entity.pdbx_description
1 polymer ?
#
loop_
_entity_poly.entity_id
_entity_poly.type
_entity_poly.pdbx_seq_one_letter_code
_entity_poly.pdbx_strand_id
1 'polypeptide(L)'
;MAGRTPTIKFLQRIRDSKRRQLIQTLTREVWDTPDCCHFTDVLVKNPLHTSHSDPRPHITVRMRTEDQIARGAGQTVHIFYNSQTEEYEAFALFSERQDKPVNDEPKAE
;
A
#
# COMPACT_ATOMS: atom_id res chain seq x y z
N MET A 1 -22.99 12.16 5.25
CA MET A 1 -21.64 12.54 4.77
C MET A 1 -21.29 11.59 3.65
N ALA A 2 -21.03 12.09 2.44
CA ALA A 2 -20.63 11.24 1.31
C ALA A 2 -19.27 10.60 1.65
N GLY A 3 -19.29 9.33 2.04
CA GLY A 3 -18.10 8.63 2.50
C GLY A 3 -17.11 8.50 1.35
N ARG A 4 -16.00 9.22 1.45
CA ARG A 4 -14.87 9.09 0.52
C ARG A 4 -14.47 7.61 0.53
N THR A 5 -14.62 6.93 -0.60
CA THR A 5 -14.32 5.50 -0.69
C THR A 5 -13.01 5.34 -1.47
N PRO A 6 -11.92 4.86 -0.84
CA PRO A 6 -10.68 4.63 -1.57
C PRO A 6 -10.86 3.49 -2.56
N THR A 7 -10.26 3.63 -3.74
CA THR A 7 -10.10 2.51 -4.65
C THR A 7 -8.91 1.66 -4.18
N ILE A 8 -9.19 0.67 -3.35
CA ILE A 8 -8.17 -0.28 -2.84
C ILE A 8 -8.07 -1.47 -3.81
N LYS A 9 -6.95 -1.57 -4.51
CA LYS A 9 -6.63 -2.69 -5.41
C LYS A 9 -5.51 -3.53 -4.85
N PHE A 10 -5.68 -4.85 -4.87
CA PHE A 10 -4.64 -5.79 -4.49
C PHE A 10 -3.89 -6.24 -5.74
N LEU A 11 -2.57 -6.01 -5.77
CA LEU A 11 -1.72 -6.45 -6.90
C LEU A 11 -1.35 -7.93 -6.81
N GLN A 12 -1.52 -8.53 -5.63
CA GLN A 12 -1.27 -9.95 -5.39
C GLN A 12 -2.54 -10.65 -4.92
N ARG A 13 -2.71 -11.92 -5.31
CA ARG A 13 -3.85 -12.73 -4.89
C ARG A 13 -3.65 -13.17 -3.43
N ILE A 14 -4.58 -12.76 -2.56
CA ILE A 14 -4.67 -13.24 -1.18
C ILE A 14 -5.76 -14.30 -1.13
N ARG A 15 -5.39 -15.54 -0.81
CA ARG A 15 -6.34 -16.67 -0.72
C ARG A 15 -7.14 -16.65 0.59
N ASP A 16 -6.52 -16.18 1.66
CA ASP A 16 -7.14 -16.08 2.97
C ASP A 16 -8.08 -14.85 3.03
N SER A 17 -9.37 -15.11 3.23
CA SER A 17 -10.41 -14.07 3.26
C SER A 17 -10.32 -13.20 4.51
N LYS A 18 -10.00 -13.76 5.68
CA LYS A 18 -9.84 -13.00 6.94
C LYS A 18 -8.68 -12.03 6.82
N ARG A 19 -7.55 -12.53 6.33
CA ARG A 19 -6.36 -11.71 6.11
C ARG A 19 -6.59 -10.60 5.09
N ARG A 20 -7.32 -10.91 4.01
CA ARG A 20 -7.72 -9.89 3.03
C ARG A 20 -8.57 -8.80 3.67
N GLN A 21 -9.54 -9.16 4.52
CA GLN A 21 -10.37 -8.19 5.24
C GLN A 21 -9.54 -7.34 6.20
N LEU A 22 -8.64 -7.97 6.97
CA LEU A 22 -7.73 -7.26 7.88
C LEU A 22 -6.94 -6.19 7.14
N ILE A 23 -6.31 -6.55 6.02
CA ILE A 23 -5.51 -5.60 5.23
C ILE A 23 -6.38 -4.49 4.67
N GLN A 24 -7.60 -4.78 4.23
CA GLN A 24 -8.54 -3.75 3.80
C GLN A 24 -8.88 -2.77 4.92
N THR A 25 -9.12 -3.27 6.14
CA THR A 25 -9.42 -2.44 7.31
C THR A 25 -8.23 -1.55 7.66
N LEU A 26 -7.04 -2.13 7.87
CA LEU A 26 -5.83 -1.38 8.22
C LEU A 26 -5.45 -0.35 7.15
N THR A 27 -5.60 -0.70 5.86
CA THR A 27 -5.34 0.23 4.76
C THR A 27 -6.31 1.40 4.76
N ARG A 28 -7.58 1.16 5.13
CA ARG A 28 -8.59 2.24 5.24
C ARG A 28 -8.29 3.16 6.41
N GLU A 29 -7.91 2.62 7.56
CA GLU A 29 -7.56 3.43 8.74
C GLU A 29 -6.40 4.37 8.42
N VAL A 30 -5.33 3.86 7.78
CA VAL A 30 -4.20 4.71 7.38
C VAL A 30 -4.62 5.73 6.32
N TRP A 31 -5.46 5.36 5.36
CA TRP A 31 -5.90 6.28 4.32
C TRP A 31 -6.80 7.42 4.84
N ASP A 32 -7.52 7.20 5.94
CA ASP A 32 -8.34 8.21 6.60
C ASP A 32 -7.52 9.21 7.43
N THR A 33 -6.25 8.90 7.71
CA THR A 33 -5.35 9.83 8.42
C THR A 33 -5.12 11.12 7.62
N PRO A 34 -4.93 12.27 8.30
CA PRO A 34 -4.72 13.56 7.62
C PRO A 34 -3.51 13.57 6.68
N ASP A 35 -2.48 12.77 6.95
CA ASP A 35 -1.29 12.66 6.09
C ASP A 35 -1.55 11.87 4.81
N CYS A 36 -2.61 11.06 4.74
CA CYS A 36 -2.92 10.21 3.59
C CYS A 36 -4.29 10.53 2.96
N CYS A 37 -5.03 11.47 3.55
CA CYS A 37 -6.36 11.85 3.11
C CYS A 37 -6.41 12.62 1.77
N HIS A 38 -5.28 12.83 1.12
CA HIS A 38 -5.20 13.45 -0.20
C HIS A 38 -5.02 12.41 -1.33
N PHE A 39 -4.70 11.16 -1.01
CA PHE A 39 -4.50 10.10 -2.02
C PHE A 39 -5.83 9.53 -2.53
N THR A 40 -5.98 9.32 -3.82
CA THR A 40 -7.25 8.83 -4.42
C THR A 40 -7.20 7.36 -4.78
N ASP A 41 -6.01 6.82 -5.06
CA ASP A 41 -5.79 5.42 -5.44
C ASP A 41 -4.82 4.73 -4.48
N VAL A 42 -5.17 3.50 -4.09
CA VAL A 42 -4.37 2.69 -3.16
C VAL A 42 -4.13 1.30 -3.73
N LEU A 43 -2.86 0.99 -3.97
CA LEU A 43 -2.42 -0.32 -4.45
C LEU A 43 -1.72 -1.09 -3.34
N VAL A 44 -2.30 -2.19 -2.88
CA VAL A 44 -1.65 -3.10 -1.95
C VAL A 44 -0.66 -3.96 -2.74
N LYS A 45 0.64 -3.71 -2.53
CA LYS A 45 1.73 -4.43 -3.22
C LYS A 45 2.03 -5.75 -2.56
N ASN A 46 2.39 -5.70 -1.28
CA ASN A 46 2.76 -6.87 -0.50
C ASN A 46 1.93 -6.88 0.80
N PRO A 47 1.05 -7.87 0.98
CA PRO A 47 0.14 -7.94 2.12
C PRO A 47 0.80 -8.32 3.44
N LEU A 48 2.01 -8.87 3.41
CA LEU A 48 2.78 -9.24 4.60
C LEU A 48 4.23 -9.43 4.18
N HIS A 49 4.99 -8.35 4.27
CA HIS A 49 6.40 -8.35 3.97
C HIS A 49 7.18 -8.20 5.28
N THR A 50 8.27 -8.95 5.41
CA THR A 50 9.33 -8.67 6.37
C THR A 50 10.53 -8.22 5.56
N SER A 51 11.02 -7.01 5.80
CA SER A 51 12.17 -6.50 5.06
C SER A 51 13.45 -6.96 5.75
N HIS A 52 14.50 -7.23 4.99
CA HIS A 52 15.80 -7.58 5.58
C HIS A 52 16.33 -6.50 6.54
N SER A 53 15.91 -5.25 6.37
CA SER A 53 16.28 -4.11 7.22
C SER A 53 15.29 -3.83 8.36
N ASP A 54 14.07 -4.38 8.30
CA ASP A 54 13.08 -4.24 9.37
C ASP A 54 12.26 -5.55 9.46
N PRO A 55 12.49 -6.35 10.51
CA PRO A 55 11.87 -7.66 10.65
C PRO A 55 10.39 -7.57 11.05
N ARG A 56 9.85 -6.36 11.30
CA ARG A 56 8.45 -6.23 11.69
C ARG A 56 7.56 -6.51 10.49
N PRO A 57 6.51 -7.33 10.66
CA PRO A 57 5.53 -7.57 9.61
C PRO A 57 4.85 -6.24 9.26
N HIS A 58 4.89 -5.88 7.98
CA HIS A 58 4.21 -4.70 7.48
C HIS A 58 3.48 -4.98 6.17
N ILE A 59 2.45 -4.20 5.93
CA ILE A 59 1.73 -4.15 4.66
C ILE A 59 2.38 -3.04 3.84
N THR A 60 2.88 -3.38 2.65
CA THR A 60 3.36 -2.39 1.70
C THR A 60 2.20 -1.97 0.80
N VAL A 61 1.78 -0.72 0.93
CA VAL A 61 0.81 -0.10 0.02
C VAL A 61 1.48 1.02 -0.76
N ARG A 62 0.97 1.29 -1.96
CA ARG A 62 1.36 2.43 -2.78
C ARG A 62 0.15 3.33 -2.92
N MET A 63 0.24 4.54 -2.40
CA MET A 63 -0.82 5.53 -2.47
C MET A 63 -0.47 6.58 -3.51
N ARG A 64 -1.47 7.07 -4.23
CA ARG A 64 -1.29 8.00 -5.35
C ARG A 64 -2.40 9.05 -5.40
N THR A 65 -2.00 10.28 -5.68
CA THR A 65 -2.91 11.35 -6.11
C THR A 65 -3.19 11.25 -7.60
N GLU A 66 -4.18 11.98 -8.10
CA GLU A 66 -4.49 12.01 -9.54
C GLU A 66 -3.30 12.52 -10.38
N ASP A 67 -2.58 13.55 -9.89
CA ASP A 67 -1.36 14.06 -10.54
C ASP A 67 -0.25 12.99 -10.59
N GLN A 68 -0.05 12.29 -9.47
CA GLN A 68 0.93 11.20 -9.39
C GLN A 68 0.58 10.07 -10.34
N ILE A 69 -0.70 9.73 -10.49
CA ILE A 69 -1.15 8.72 -11.47
C ILE A 69 -0.79 9.15 -12.88
N ALA A 70 -1.08 10.40 -13.25
CA ALA A 70 -0.79 10.94 -14.59
C ALA A 70 0.71 10.94 -14.92
N ARG A 71 1.56 11.11 -13.90
CA ARG A 71 3.03 11.13 -14.02
C ARG A 71 3.70 9.78 -13.83
N GLY A 72 2.93 8.71 -13.57
CA GLY A 72 3.48 7.39 -13.27
C GLY A 72 4.31 7.38 -11.98
N ALA A 73 3.89 8.14 -10.97
CA ALA A 73 4.53 8.28 -9.67
C ALA A 73 3.62 7.80 -8.55
N GLY A 74 4.16 7.75 -7.33
CA GLY A 74 3.40 7.39 -6.15
C GLY A 74 4.27 7.30 -4.91
N GLN A 75 3.62 7.31 -3.77
CA GLN A 75 4.28 7.18 -2.48
C GLN A 75 4.06 5.80 -1.90
N THR A 76 5.14 5.20 -1.40
CA THR A 76 5.04 3.93 -0.67
C THR A 76 4.67 4.24 0.77
N VAL A 77 3.71 3.49 1.31
CA VAL A 77 3.36 3.51 2.72
C VAL A 77 3.57 2.12 3.27
N HIS A 78 4.33 2.02 4.36
CA HIS A 78 4.41 0.80 5.15
C HIS A 78 3.45 0.93 6.32
N ILE A 79 2.52 -0.02 6.44
CA ILE A 79 1.57 -0.09 7.54
C ILE A 79 2.05 -1.18 8.49
N PHE A 80 2.41 -0.79 9.69
CA PHE A 80 2.81 -1.67 10.77
C PHE A 80 1.59 -1.99 11.63
N TYR A 81 1.45 -3.26 11.97
CA TYR A 81 0.36 -3.74 12.79
C TYR A 81 0.87 -4.90 13.65
N ASN A 82 0.24 -5.06 14.81
CA ASN A 82 0.60 -6.12 15.73
C ASN A 82 0.05 -7.44 15.18
N SER A 83 0.93 -8.40 14.88
CA SER A 83 0.50 -9.69 14.32
C SER A 83 -0.24 -10.59 15.30
N GLN A 84 -0.21 -10.30 16.61
CA GLN A 84 -0.91 -11.06 17.65
C GLN A 84 -2.31 -10.50 17.91
N THR A 85 -2.45 -9.17 17.95
CA THR A 85 -3.75 -8.52 18.19
C THR A 85 -4.47 -8.09 16.91
N GLU A 86 -3.77 -8.11 15.77
CA GLU A 86 -4.24 -7.62 14.47
C GLU A 86 -4.60 -6.12 14.48
N GLU A 87 -4.10 -5.36 15.46
CA GLU A 87 -4.34 -3.93 15.61
C GLU A 87 -3.30 -3.08 14.88
N TYR A 88 -3.75 -1.95 14.33
CA TYR A 88 -2.89 -0.93 13.76
C TYR A 88 -1.92 -0.36 14.81
N GLU A 89 -0.64 -0.27 14.47
CA GLU A 89 0.38 0.33 15.35
C GLU A 89 0.87 1.68 14.84
N ALA A 90 1.32 1.72 13.59
CA ALA A 90 1.92 2.91 12.98
C ALA A 90 1.96 2.78 11.45
N PHE A 91 2.16 3.89 10.75
CA PHE A 91 2.56 3.85 9.35
C PHE A 91 3.83 4.68 9.12
N ALA A 92 4.56 4.34 8.06
CA ALA A 92 5.66 5.14 7.54
C ALA A 92 5.36 5.52 6.08
N LEU A 93 5.22 6.81 5.82
CA LEU A 93 5.06 7.37 4.49
C LEU A 93 6.44 7.70 3.93
N PHE A 94 6.77 7.11 2.79
CA PHE A 94 8.03 7.36 2.09
C PHE A 94 7.84 8.43 1.01
N SER A 95 8.94 9.09 0.65
CA SER A 95 8.97 10.06 -0.44
C SER A 95 8.49 9.45 -1.76
N GLU A 96 7.96 10.32 -2.63
CA GLU A 96 7.50 9.94 -3.96
C GLU A 96 8.59 9.19 -4.72
N ARG A 97 8.18 8.11 -5.39
CA ARG A 97 9.02 7.36 -6.31
C ARG A 97 8.31 7.20 -7.64
N GLN A 98 9.02 7.45 -8.73
CA GLN A 98 8.53 7.06 -10.05
C GLN A 98 8.33 5.54 -10.09
N ASP A 99 7.32 5.09 -10.82
CA ASP A 99 7.23 3.70 -11.19
C ASP A 99 8.47 3.34 -12.00
N LYS A 100 9.06 2.19 -11.70
CA LYS A 100 10.15 1.68 -12.52
C LYS A 100 9.57 1.53 -13.94
N PRO A 101 10.25 2.02 -14.99
CA PRO A 101 9.90 1.60 -16.33
C PRO A 101 9.92 0.07 -16.33
N VAL A 102 8.88 -0.55 -16.84
CA VAL A 102 8.94 -1.96 -17.20
C VAL A 102 9.97 -2.01 -18.32
N ASN A 103 11.23 -2.28 -17.99
CA ASN A 103 12.23 -2.61 -18.99
C ASN A 103 11.81 -3.97 -19.55
N ASP A 104 11.01 -3.93 -20.61
CA ASP A 104 10.92 -4.99 -21.59
C ASP A 104 12.24 -4.94 -22.37
N GLU A 105 13.34 -5.29 -21.71
CA GLU A 105 14.54 -5.67 -22.43
C GLU A 105 14.29 -7.12 -22.88
N PRO A 106 14.07 -7.38 -24.18
CA PRO A 106 14.15 -8.75 -24.65
C PRO A 106 15.56 -9.23 -24.30
N LYS A 107 15.65 -10.30 -23.50
CA LYS A 107 16.90 -11.03 -23.38
C LYS A 107 17.28 -11.45 -24.79
N ALA A 108 18.32 -10.82 -25.32
CA ALA A 108 18.97 -11.31 -26.53
C ALA A 108 19.48 -12.72 -26.24
N GLU A 109 19.19 -13.57 -27.22
CA GLU A 109 19.51 -15.00 -27.36
C GLU A 109 20.96 -15.36 -27.02
#